data_AF-A0A821MMZ7-F1
#
_entry.id   AF-A0A821MMZ7-F1
#
_cell.length_a   1.000
_cell.length_b   1.000
_cell.length_c   1.000
_cell.angle_alpha   90.00
_cell.angle_beta   90.00
_cell.angle_gamma   90.00
#
_symmetry.space_group_name_H-M   'P 1'
#
loop_
_entity.id
_entity.type
_entity.pdbx_description
1 polymer ?
#
loop_
_entity_poly.entity_id
_entity_poly.type
_entity_poly.pdbx_seq_one_letter_code
_entity_poly.pdbx_strand_id
1 'polypeptide(L)' 'MYSYLFISTIYCSIIYVFSYTDPSVTNPQLVKRFEYKLSFKGPHLAFKDGSVPFWTFGG' A
#
# COMPACT_ATOMS: atom_id res chain seq x y z
N MET A 1 24.92 -22.85 28.48
CA MET A 1 24.24 -21.55 28.73
C MET A 1 24.71 -20.47 27.76
N TYR A 2 26.02 -20.21 27.58
CA TYR A 2 26.52 -19.16 26.67
C TYR A 2 26.11 -19.31 25.20
N SER A 3 25.98 -20.54 24.70
CA SER A 3 25.54 -20.81 23.32
C SER A 3 24.11 -20.33 23.03
N TYR A 4 23.20 -20.46 23.99
CA TYR A 4 21.80 -20.05 23.82
C TYR A 4 21.66 -18.52 23.81
N LEU A 5 22.44 -17.83 24.65
CA LEU A 5 22.51 -16.37 24.66
C LEU A 5 23.04 -15.84 23.33
N PHE A 6 24.09 -16.46 22.78
CA PHE A 6 24.64 -16.09 21.48
C PHE A 6 23.60 -16.23 20.36
N ILE A 7 22.92 -17.38 20.28
CA ILE A 7 21.86 -17.62 19.28
C ILE A 7 20.71 -16.62 19.44
N SER A 8 20.27 -16.34 20.67
CA SER A 8 19.21 -15.38 20.95
C SER A 8 19.59 -13.95 20.52
N THR A 9 20.83 -13.51 20.78
CA THR A 9 21.29 -12.18 20.36
C THR A 9 21.35 -12.04 18.85
N ILE A 10 21.83 -13.07 18.14
CA ILE A 10 21.84 -13.09 16.67
C ILE A 10 20.42 -13.03 16.14
N TYR A 11 19.49 -13.81 16.69
CA TYR A 11 18.08 -13.80 16.29
C TYR A 11 17.42 -12.43 16.47
N CYS A 12 17.61 -11.78 17.63
CA CYS A 12 17.11 -10.42 17.88
C CYS A 12 17.72 -9.39 16.91
N SER A 13 19.01 -9.49 16.61
CA SER A 13 19.69 -8.59 15.67
C SER A 13 19.16 -8.74 14.24
N ILE A 14 18.85 -9.96 13.82
CA ILE A 14 18.27 -10.25 12.51
C ILE A 14 16.85 -9.68 12.41
N ILE A 15 16.00 -9.92 13.41
CA ILE A 15 14.64 -9.34 13.45
C ILE A 15 14.68 -7.81 13.42
N TYR A 16 15.60 -7.21 14.18
CA TYR A 16 15.78 -5.76 14.21
C TYR A 16 16.08 -5.23 12.80
N VAL A 17 17.06 -5.80 12.10
CA VAL A 17 17.42 -5.40 10.73
C VAL A 17 16.26 -5.56 9.73
N PHE A 18 15.56 -6.69 9.75
CA PHE A 18 14.41 -6.93 8.85
C PHE A 18 13.22 -6.00 9.12
N SER A 19 13.06 -5.51 10.35
CA SER A 19 11.97 -4.59 10.71
C SER A 19 12.17 -3.19 10.11
N TYR A 20 13.41 -2.78 9.79
CA TYR A 20 13.70 -1.49 9.16
C TYR A 20 13.70 -1.54 7.64
N THR A 21 13.66 -2.72 7.02
CA THR A 21 13.65 -2.85 5.56
C THR A 21 12.23 -2.80 5.00
N ASP A 22 11.44 -1.79 5.36
CA ASP A 22 10.20 -1.52 4.64
C ASP A 22 10.50 -0.68 3.40
N PRO A 23 10.45 -1.26 2.18
CA PRO A 23 10.71 -0.52 0.95
C PRO A 23 9.69 0.61 0.72
N SER A 24 8.54 0.59 1.39
CA SER A 24 7.51 1.62 1.27
C SER A 24 7.88 2.96 1.93
N VAL A 25 8.83 2.96 2.88
CA VAL A 25 9.26 4.18 3.59
C VAL A 25 10.23 5.01 2.75
N THR A 26 11.07 4.37 1.93
CA THR A 26 12.12 5.05 1.15
C THR A 26 11.69 5.40 -0.27
N ASN A 27 10.66 4.74 -0.81
CA ASN A 27 10.16 5.02 -2.15
C ASN A 27 8.84 5.80 -2.08
N PRO A 28 8.83 7.12 -2.34
CA PRO A 28 7.60 7.89 -2.39
C PRO A 28 6.61 7.43 -3.47
N GLN A 29 7.05 6.58 -4.42
CA GLN A 29 6.17 5.92 -5.40
C GLN A 29 5.53 4.62 -4.91
N LEU A 30 6.02 4.01 -3.81
CA LEU A 30 5.37 2.86 -3.17
C LEU A 30 4.20 3.25 -2.26
N VAL A 31 4.01 4.55 -2.02
CA VAL A 31 2.78 5.06 -1.41
C VAL A 31 1.64 4.78 -2.40
N LYS A 32 0.70 3.92 -2.00
CA LYS A 32 -0.46 3.55 -2.83
C LYS A 32 -1.25 4.82 -3.17
N ARG A 33 -1.06 5.33 -4.39
CA ARG A 33 -1.75 6.52 -4.88
C ARG A 33 -3.15 6.13 -5.31
N PHE A 34 -4.15 6.80 -4.72
CA PHE A 34 -5.52 6.64 -5.18
C PHE A 34 -5.73 7.38 -6.51
N GLU A 35 -6.23 6.66 -7.52
CA GLU A 35 -6.54 7.21 -8.84
C GLU A 35 -8.05 7.44 -9.00
N TYR A 36 -8.50 8.65 -8.66
CA TYR A 36 -9.93 9.02 -8.71
C TYR A 36 -10.54 8.92 -10.10
N LYS A 37 -9.74 9.08 -11.16
CA LYS A 37 -10.21 8.99 -12.55
C LYS A 37 -10.55 7.54 -12.95
N LEU A 38 -9.92 6.56 -12.29
CA LEU A 38 -10.11 5.13 -12.54
C LEU A 38 -11.00 4.46 -11.48
N SER A 39 -11.56 5.23 -10.56
CA SER A 39 -12.29 4.69 -9.41
C SER A 39 -13.70 5.28 -9.33
N PHE A 40 -14.66 4.44 -8.98
CA PHE A 40 -16.05 4.82 -8.76
C PHE A 40 -16.45 4.59 -7.30
N LYS A 41 -17.18 5.54 -6.71
CA LYS A 41 -17.71 5.46 -5.34
C LYS A 41 -19.12 6.02 -5.28
N GLY A 42 -20.03 5.34 -4.59
CA GLY A 42 -21.44 5.75 -4.46
C GLY A 42 -21.69 6.93 -3.52
N PRO A 43 -22.93 7.49 -3.46
CA PRO A 43 -24.18 7.04 -4.11
C PRO A 43 -24.50 7.72 -5.47
N HIS A 44 -23.80 8.79 -5.83
CA HIS A 44 -24.00 9.54 -7.08
C HIS A 44 -22.91 9.20 -8.09
N LEU A 45 -23.03 8.03 -8.71
CA LEU A 45 -22.08 7.53 -9.71
C LEU A 45 -22.12 8.35 -11.02
N ALA A 46 -23.32 8.78 -11.40
CA ALA A 46 -23.58 9.53 -12.61
C ALA A 46 -24.07 10.93 -12.27
N PHE A 47 -23.80 11.88 -13.17
CA PHE A 47 -24.44 13.17 -13.16
C PHE A 47 -25.94 13.03 -13.47
N LYS A 48 -26.70 14.13 -13.27
CA LYS A 48 -28.14 14.17 -13.57
C LYS A 48 -28.46 13.78 -15.02
N ASP A 49 -27.52 14.03 -15.93
CA ASP A 49 -27.63 13.74 -17.36
C ASP A 49 -27.24 12.28 -17.70
N GLY A 50 -27.01 11.43 -16.68
CA GLY A 50 -26.65 10.03 -16.82
C GLY A 50 -25.18 9.78 -17.18
N SER A 51 -24.40 10.82 -17.48
CA SER A 51 -22.98 10.69 -17.78
C SER A 51 -22.15 10.37 -16.54
N VAL A 52 -21.13 9.54 -16.72
CA VAL A 52 -20.20 9.15 -15.65
C VAL A 52 -18.91 9.97 -15.81
N PRO A 53 -18.42 10.64 -14.76
CA PRO A 53 -17.21 11.44 -14.87
C PRO A 53 -16.03 10.60 -15.37
N PHE A 54 -15.30 11.10 -16.36
CA PHE A 54 -14.10 10.48 -16.96
C PHE A 54 -14.32 9.24 -17.84
N TRP A 55 -15.55 8.77 -18.01
CA TRP A 55 -15.83 7.54 -18.76
C TRP A 55 -16.88 7.76 -19.84
N THR A 56 -16.63 7.21 -21.03
CA THR A 56 -17.61 7.11 -22.11
C THR A 56 -18.05 5.66 -22.22
N PHE A 57 -19.35 5.41 -22.08
CA PHE A 57 -19.94 4.09 -22.30
C PHE A 57 -20.73 4.13 -23.61
N GLY A 58 -20.57 3.08 -24.43
CA GLY A 58 -21.35 2.85 -25.65
C GLY A 58 -22.07 1.52 -25.51
N GLY A 59 -23.34 1.49 -25.94
CA GLY A 59 -24.14 0.27 -26.06
C GLY A 59 -23.95 -0.38 -27.41
#